data_AF-A0A8X6KS32-F1
#
_entry.id   AF-A0A8X6KS32-F1
#
_cell.length_a   1.000
_cell.length_b   1.000
_cell.length_c   1.000
_cell.angle_alpha   90.00
_cell.angle_beta   90.00
_cell.angle_gamma   90.00
#
_symmetry.space_group_name_H-M   'P 1'
#
loop_
_entity.id
_entity.type
_entity.pdbx_description
1 polymer ?
#
loop_
_entity_poly.entity_id
_entity_poly.type
_entity_poly.pdbx_seq_one_letter_code
_entity_poly.pdbx_strand_id
1 'polypeptide(L)'
;MIRAVRTVFEPEGINKHALILCSVKENIGKSYFCEFLCPSSLIRYYNGNPIISNEKDAQKSLIRNFIINLDELHQLRSNAHVIKTWLAQRYVNVRLPYQEDETIASRIASFLGSTNDVEFLRSDLGHSRWISFEIDSIEYLDDEARYILEKSWEQAYHLYKLDAGSGNLYIL
;
A
#
# COMPACT_ATOMS: atom_id res chain seq x y z
N MET A 1 -1.83 7.81 -5.03
CA MET A 1 -1.36 8.79 -4.03
C MET A 1 -2.51 9.51 -3.32
N ILE A 2 -3.42 10.22 -4.00
CA ILE A 2 -4.55 10.94 -3.36
C ILE A 2 -5.36 10.05 -2.39
N ARG A 3 -5.75 8.84 -2.82
CA ARG A 3 -6.47 7.88 -1.95
C ARG A 3 -5.68 7.49 -0.70
N ALA A 4 -4.35 7.37 -0.80
CA ALA A 4 -3.49 7.07 0.34
C ALA A 4 -3.43 8.24 1.31
N VAL A 5 -3.36 9.48 0.81
CA VAL A 5 -3.47 10.67 1.66
C VAL A 5 -4.81 10.69 2.39
N ARG A 6 -5.90 10.43 1.67
CA ARG A 6 -7.26 10.43 2.21
C ARG A 6 -7.45 9.46 3.38
N THR A 7 -6.85 8.26 3.33
CA THR A 7 -6.98 7.27 4.44
C THR A 7 -6.38 7.76 5.77
N VAL A 8 -5.47 8.74 5.73
CA VAL A 8 -4.86 9.31 6.95
C VAL A 8 -5.79 10.33 7.61
N PHE A 9 -6.56 11.07 6.82
CA PHE A 9 -7.37 12.20 7.32
C PHE A 9 -8.86 11.88 7.44
N GLU A 10 -9.35 10.87 6.73
CA GLU A 10 -10.76 10.47 6.75
C GLU A 10 -10.92 9.02 7.24
N PRO A 11 -11.64 8.78 8.35
CA PRO A 11 -11.94 7.44 8.84
C PRO A 11 -12.57 6.51 7.80
N GLU A 12 -13.43 7.04 6.95
CA GLU A 12 -14.10 6.32 5.86
C GLU A 12 -13.23 6.15 4.60
N GLY A 13 -12.09 6.86 4.56
CA GLY A 13 -11.16 6.85 3.45
C GLY A 13 -10.54 5.46 3.26
N ILE A 14 -10.58 4.93 2.04
CA ILE A 14 -9.99 3.63 1.73
C ILE A 14 -9.25 3.63 0.41
N ASN A 15 -8.05 3.04 0.41
CA ASN A 15 -7.34 2.67 -0.80
C ASN A 15 -7.44 1.15 -1.02
N LYS A 16 -8.35 0.74 -1.91
CA LYS A 16 -8.64 -0.69 -2.18
C LYS A 16 -7.67 -1.36 -3.16
N HIS A 17 -6.71 -0.61 -3.69
CA HIS A 17 -5.79 -1.09 -4.71
C HIS A 17 -4.37 -1.21 -4.14
N ALA A 18 -3.66 -2.25 -4.57
CA ALA A 18 -2.23 -2.41 -4.34
C ALA A 18 -1.47 -2.12 -5.64
N LEU A 19 -0.37 -1.38 -5.55
CA LEU A 19 0.56 -1.17 -6.66
C LEU A 19 1.58 -2.30 -6.68
N ILE A 20 1.67 -3.06 -7.78
CA ILE A 20 2.58 -4.20 -7.91
C ILE A 20 3.58 -3.97 -9.04
N LEU A 21 4.87 -4.16 -8.75
CA LEU A 21 5.93 -4.16 -9.75
C LEU A 21 6.26 -5.59 -10.16
N CYS A 22 6.25 -5.85 -11.45
CA CYS A 22 6.50 -7.17 -12.01
C CYS A 22 7.70 -7.11 -12.95
N SER A 23 8.61 -8.06 -12.80
CA SER A 23 9.70 -8.24 -13.78
C SER A 23 10.29 -9.62 -13.65
N VAL A 24 10.54 -10.30 -14.77
CA VAL A 24 11.25 -11.59 -14.77
C VAL A 24 12.68 -11.44 -14.25
N LYS A 25 13.27 -10.24 -14.36
CA LYS A 25 14.63 -9.96 -13.90
C LYS A 25 14.66 -9.78 -12.38
N GLU A 26 15.58 -10.48 -11.73
CA GLU A 26 15.88 -10.33 -10.30
C GLU A 26 16.87 -9.19 -10.06
N ASN A 27 16.94 -8.69 -8.83
CA ASN A 27 17.90 -7.68 -8.38
C ASN A 27 17.90 -6.35 -9.16
N ILE A 28 16.81 -6.01 -9.85
CA ILE A 28 16.65 -4.72 -10.54
C ILE A 28 16.21 -3.56 -9.63
N GLY A 29 16.22 -3.76 -8.31
CA GLY A 29 15.86 -2.71 -7.33
C GLY A 29 14.35 -2.55 -7.07
N LYS A 30 13.50 -3.53 -7.39
CA LYS A 30 12.04 -3.46 -7.17
C LYS A 30 11.64 -3.12 -5.73
N SER A 31 12.14 -3.88 -4.75
CA SER A 31 11.83 -3.64 -3.33
C SER A 31 12.35 -2.30 -2.85
N TYR A 32 13.53 -1.88 -3.33
CA TYR A 32 14.09 -0.57 -3.05
C TYR A 32 13.24 0.55 -3.64
N PHE A 33 12.68 0.38 -4.84
CA PHE A 33 11.75 1.33 -5.44
C PHE A 33 10.43 1.42 -4.67
N CYS A 34 9.89 0.28 -4.18
CA CYS A 34 8.72 0.30 -3.30
C CYS A 34 8.95 1.13 -2.03
N GLU A 35 10.12 1.00 -1.41
CA GLU A 35 10.52 1.85 -0.29
C GLU A 35 10.72 3.31 -0.72
N PHE A 36 11.35 3.52 -1.87
CA PHE A 36 11.61 4.85 -2.43
C PHE A 36 10.31 5.65 -2.59
N LEU A 37 9.23 5.02 -3.07
CA LEU A 37 7.90 5.64 -3.24
C LEU A 37 7.29 6.18 -1.94
N CYS A 38 7.79 5.75 -0.77
CA CYS A 38 7.42 6.32 0.51
C CYS A 38 8.05 7.73 0.67
N PRO A 39 7.26 8.76 0.98
CA PRO A 39 7.83 10.08 1.23
C PRO A 39 8.72 10.01 2.47
N SER A 40 9.84 10.72 2.41
CA SER A 40 10.93 10.64 3.38
C SER A 40 10.47 10.96 4.80
N SER A 41 9.53 11.90 4.92
CA SER A 41 8.91 12.30 6.19
C SER A 41 8.06 11.20 6.84
N LEU A 42 7.58 10.22 6.06
CA LEU A 42 6.73 9.12 6.51
C LEU A 42 7.44 7.76 6.52
N ILE A 43 8.76 7.72 6.30
CA ILE A 43 9.52 6.46 6.23
C ILE A 43 9.37 5.59 7.50
N ARG A 44 9.22 6.21 8.67
CA ARG A 44 8.95 5.50 9.94
C ARG A 44 7.63 4.73 9.97
N TYR A 45 6.72 5.02 9.04
CA TYR A 45 5.43 4.36 8.88
C TYR A 45 5.42 3.40 7.67
N TYR A 46 6.55 3.17 7.02
CA TYR A 46 6.71 2.13 6.02
C TYR A 46 6.92 0.77 6.69
N ASN A 47 6.24 -0.26 6.22
CA ASN A 47 6.48 -1.64 6.63
C ASN A 47 6.96 -2.46 5.44
N GLY A 48 8.26 -2.78 5.41
CA GLY A 48 8.86 -3.61 4.38
C GLY A 48 8.62 -5.12 4.53
N ASN A 49 8.24 -5.58 5.73
CA ASN A 49 8.12 -7.00 6.06
C ASN A 49 6.89 -7.26 6.96
N PRO A 50 5.68 -7.25 6.39
CA PRO A 50 4.46 -7.48 7.15
C PRO A 50 4.35 -8.94 7.61
N ILE A 51 4.10 -9.14 8.91
CA ILE A 51 3.78 -10.45 9.46
C ILE A 51 2.31 -10.77 9.15
N ILE A 52 2.07 -11.66 8.18
CA ILE A 52 0.73 -12.01 7.69
C ILE A 52 0.12 -13.21 8.44
N SER A 53 0.95 -14.06 9.03
CA SER A 53 0.51 -15.27 9.74
C SER A 53 -0.25 -14.98 11.05
N ASN A 54 -0.02 -13.81 11.66
CA ASN A 54 -0.69 -13.42 12.90
C ASN A 54 -1.69 -12.29 12.64
N GLU A 55 -2.98 -12.59 12.79
CA GLU A 55 -4.07 -11.63 12.56
C GLU A 55 -3.92 -10.36 13.40
N LYS A 56 -3.52 -10.48 14.68
CA LYS A 56 -3.41 -9.30 15.56
C LYS A 56 -2.29 -8.36 15.13
N ASP A 57 -1.17 -8.89 14.69
CA ASP A 57 -0.03 -8.06 14.26
C ASP A 57 -0.26 -7.48 12.87
N ALA A 58 -0.91 -8.24 11.99
CA ALA A 58 -1.41 -7.74 10.71
C ALA A 58 -2.37 -6.55 10.91
N GLN A 59 -3.39 -6.71 11.76
CA GLN A 59 -4.36 -5.69 12.11
C GLN A 59 -3.68 -4.42 12.68
N LYS A 60 -2.68 -4.58 13.55
CA LYS A 60 -1.88 -3.43 14.02
C LYS A 60 -1.12 -2.75 12.88
N SER A 61 -0.57 -3.52 11.93
CA SER A 61 0.14 -2.93 10.79
C SER A 61 -0.80 -2.09 9.93
N LEU A 62 -2.05 -2.55 9.70
CA LEU A 62 -3.08 -1.84 8.95
C LEU A 62 -3.39 -0.42 9.48
N ILE A 63 -3.31 -0.23 10.80
CA ILE A 63 -3.61 1.05 11.45
C ILE A 63 -2.37 1.90 11.78
N ARG A 64 -1.18 1.31 11.83
CA ARG A 64 0.07 2.02 12.19
C ARG A 64 0.90 2.42 10.99
N ASN A 65 0.79 1.69 9.88
CA ASN A 65 1.66 1.89 8.72
C ASN A 65 0.91 2.63 7.62
N PHE A 66 1.56 3.66 7.07
CA PHE A 66 1.05 4.40 5.92
C PHE A 66 1.18 3.58 4.63
N ILE A 67 2.33 2.91 4.47
CA ILE A 67 2.61 2.03 3.35
C ILE A 67 3.06 0.68 3.90
N ILE A 68 2.47 -0.39 3.36
CA ILE A 68 2.86 -1.78 3.61
C ILE A 68 3.35 -2.36 2.29
N ASN A 69 4.59 -2.81 2.24
CA ASN A 69 5.15 -3.55 1.13
C ASN A 69 4.82 -5.03 1.27
N LEU A 70 4.16 -5.57 0.26
CA LEU A 70 3.83 -6.98 0.08
C LEU A 70 4.98 -7.64 -0.68
N ASP A 71 6.20 -7.58 -0.13
CA ASP A 71 7.35 -8.19 -0.79
C ASP A 71 7.15 -9.71 -0.91
N GLU A 72 7.81 -10.32 -1.90
CA GLU A 72 7.70 -11.75 -2.20
C GLU A 72 6.27 -12.24 -2.49
N LEU A 73 5.59 -11.56 -3.41
CA LEU A 73 4.22 -11.88 -3.82
C LEU A 73 3.99 -13.32 -4.32
N HIS A 74 5.05 -14.06 -4.67
CA HIS A 74 4.98 -15.48 -4.97
C HIS A 74 4.63 -16.33 -3.74
N GLN A 75 5.10 -15.96 -2.53
CA GLN A 75 4.66 -16.56 -1.27
C GLN A 75 3.19 -16.20 -0.96
N LEU A 76 2.68 -15.13 -1.57
CA LEU A 76 1.32 -14.63 -1.37
C LEU A 76 0.27 -15.28 -2.27
N ARG A 77 0.64 -16.14 -3.24
CA ARG A 77 -0.36 -16.92 -4.01
C ARG A 77 -1.28 -17.73 -3.08
N SER A 78 -0.73 -18.28 -2.00
CA SER A 78 -1.50 -19.01 -0.96
C SER A 78 -2.33 -18.07 -0.06
N ASN A 79 -1.91 -16.81 0.11
CA ASN A 79 -2.53 -15.82 0.99
C ASN A 79 -3.31 -14.72 0.24
N ALA A 80 -3.55 -14.87 -1.07
CA ALA A 80 -4.14 -13.82 -1.89
C ALA A 80 -5.56 -13.44 -1.44
N HIS A 81 -6.32 -14.40 -0.89
CA HIS A 81 -7.62 -14.13 -0.27
C HIS A 81 -7.50 -13.24 0.97
N VAL A 82 -6.51 -13.49 1.83
CA VAL A 82 -6.25 -12.69 3.04
C VAL A 82 -5.91 -11.25 2.66
N ILE A 83 -5.04 -11.06 1.67
CA ILE A 83 -4.68 -9.71 1.20
C ILE A 83 -5.88 -9.01 0.58
N LYS A 84 -6.71 -9.70 -0.20
CA LYS A 84 -7.96 -9.12 -0.74
C LYS A 84 -8.89 -8.65 0.38
N THR A 85 -8.98 -9.41 1.47
CA THR A 85 -9.71 -8.99 2.67
C THR A 85 -9.10 -7.73 3.26
N TRP A 86 -7.77 -7.68 3.45
CA TRP A 86 -7.10 -6.49 3.97
C TRP A 86 -7.29 -5.27 3.07
N LEU A 87 -7.19 -5.43 1.75
CA LEU A 87 -7.43 -4.37 0.76
C LEU A 87 -8.86 -3.83 0.83
N ALA A 88 -9.84 -4.67 1.15
CA ALA A 88 -11.24 -4.27 1.31
C ALA A 88 -11.57 -3.73 2.71
N GLN A 89 -10.77 -4.07 3.72
CA GLN A 89 -11.00 -3.74 5.12
C GLN A 89 -10.81 -2.24 5.38
N ARG A 90 -11.87 -1.57 5.82
CA ARG A 90 -11.84 -0.15 6.24
C ARG A 90 -11.46 0.01 7.70
N TYR A 91 -12.01 -0.88 8.52
CA TYR A 91 -11.97 -0.80 9.96
C TYR A 91 -11.31 -2.03 10.56
N VAL A 92 -10.63 -1.81 11.67
CA VAL A 92 -9.93 -2.84 12.41
C VAL A 92 -10.36 -2.74 13.86
N ASN A 93 -10.83 -3.86 14.43
CA ASN A 93 -11.08 -3.92 15.87
C ASN A 93 -9.73 -4.10 16.56
N VAL A 94 -9.41 -3.19 17.48
CA VAL A 94 -8.14 -3.21 18.20
C VAL A 94 -8.41 -3.12 19.69
N ARG A 95 -7.79 -4.02 20.43
CA ARG A 95 -7.76 -3.96 21.90
C ARG A 95 -6.49 -3.25 22.35
N LEU A 96 -6.64 -2.08 22.96
CA LEU A 96 -5.52 -1.35 23.56
C LEU A 96 -5.08 -2.03 24.87
N PRO A 97 -3.79 -1.95 25.25
CA PRO A 97 -3.33 -2.41 26.55
C PRO A 97 -4.17 -1.77 27.66
N TYR A 98 -4.60 -2.57 28.64
CA TYR A 98 -5.38 -2.13 29.81
C TYR A 98 -6.80 -1.61 29.52
N GLN A 99 -7.31 -1.79 28.30
CA GLN A 99 -8.72 -1.56 28.01
C GLN A 99 -9.49 -2.88 28.01
N GLU A 100 -10.66 -2.86 28.65
CA GLU A 100 -11.57 -4.01 28.71
C GLU A 100 -12.24 -4.23 27.35
N ASP A 101 -12.64 -3.13 26.70
CA ASP A 101 -13.37 -3.14 25.43
C ASP A 101 -12.47 -3.00 24.20
N GLU A 102 -12.91 -3.58 23.09
CA GLU A 102 -12.30 -3.36 21.78
C GLU A 102 -12.75 -2.02 21.20
N THR A 103 -11.81 -1.29 20.59
CA THR A 103 -12.09 -0.04 19.89
C THR A 103 -11.97 -0.23 18.39
N ILE A 104 -12.84 0.42 17.62
CA ILE A 104 -12.77 0.42 16.16
C ILE A 104 -11.77 1.48 15.71
N ALA A 105 -10.71 1.06 15.02
CA ALA A 105 -9.72 1.94 14.42
C ALA A 105 -9.84 1.95 12.89
N SER A 106 -9.63 3.11 12.28
CA SER A 106 -9.63 3.26 10.82
C SER A 106 -8.28 2.85 10.24
N ARG A 107 -8.31 2.11 9.13
CA ARG A 107 -7.10 1.68 8.43
C ARG A 107 -6.51 2.84 7.64
N ILE A 108 -5.25 3.20 7.94
CA ILE A 108 -4.50 4.21 7.18
C ILE A 108 -3.65 3.60 6.07
N ALA A 109 -3.40 2.28 6.11
CA ALA A 109 -2.48 1.60 5.20
C ALA A 109 -2.88 1.62 3.72
N SER A 110 -1.87 1.84 2.88
CA SER A 110 -1.83 1.59 1.44
C SER A 110 -0.81 0.51 1.12
N PHE A 111 -1.00 -0.20 0.01
CA PHE A 111 -0.20 -1.40 -0.29
C PHE A 111 0.63 -1.21 -1.56
N LEU A 112 1.90 -1.57 -1.46
CA LEU A 112 2.84 -1.73 -2.56
C LEU A 112 3.31 -3.18 -2.59
N GLY A 113 3.95 -3.62 -3.67
CA GLY A 113 4.50 -4.97 -3.74
C GLY A 113 5.37 -5.17 -4.96
N SER A 114 6.18 -6.20 -4.92
CA SER A 114 7.04 -6.60 -6.03
C SER A 114 7.01 -8.11 -6.24
N THR A 115 7.12 -8.53 -7.50
CA THR A 115 7.19 -9.95 -7.85
C THR A 115 8.10 -10.20 -9.05
N ASN A 116 8.70 -11.38 -9.05
CA ASN A 116 9.46 -11.91 -10.19
C ASN A 116 8.58 -12.69 -11.18
N ASP A 117 7.35 -12.99 -10.75
CA ASP A 117 6.40 -13.82 -11.46
C ASP A 117 5.44 -12.95 -12.27
N VAL A 118 5.68 -12.85 -13.58
CA VAL A 118 4.82 -12.10 -14.51
C VAL A 118 3.50 -12.85 -14.77
N GLU A 119 3.45 -14.17 -14.55
CA GLU A 119 2.20 -14.93 -14.62
C GLU A 119 1.25 -14.59 -13.48
N PHE A 120 1.75 -14.04 -12.37
CA PHE A 120 0.91 -13.44 -11.34
C PHE A 120 -0.11 -12.46 -11.94
N LEU A 121 0.29 -11.70 -12.96
CA LEU A 121 -0.57 -10.76 -13.68
C LEU A 121 -1.61 -11.41 -14.58
N ARG A 122 -1.35 -12.64 -15.01
CA ARG A 122 -2.18 -13.39 -15.97
C ARG A 122 -3.11 -14.39 -15.27
N SER A 123 -2.82 -14.73 -14.02
CA SER A 123 -3.59 -15.70 -13.23
C SER A 123 -4.94 -15.15 -12.74
N ASP A 124 -5.88 -16.06 -12.49
CA ASP A 124 -7.29 -15.89 -12.09
C ASP A 124 -7.53 -15.13 -10.77
N LEU A 125 -6.53 -14.42 -10.25
CA LEU A 125 -6.61 -13.56 -9.08
C LEU A 125 -7.42 -12.28 -9.32
N GLY A 126 -8.29 -12.20 -10.33
CA GLY A 126 -9.30 -11.16 -10.51
C GLY A 126 -8.72 -9.74 -10.41
N HIS A 127 -8.33 -9.16 -11.55
CA HIS A 127 -7.61 -7.89 -11.72
C HIS A 127 -8.15 -6.65 -10.99
N SER A 128 -9.32 -6.71 -10.36
CA SER A 128 -10.02 -5.56 -9.78
C SER A 128 -9.28 -4.77 -8.69
N ARG A 129 -8.24 -5.31 -8.05
CA ARG A 129 -7.54 -4.64 -6.91
C ARG A 129 -6.02 -4.57 -7.04
N TRP A 130 -5.45 -5.12 -8.11
CA TRP A 130 -4.01 -5.08 -8.35
C TRP A 130 -3.75 -4.13 -9.51
N ILE A 131 -2.99 -3.06 -9.25
CA ILE A 131 -2.52 -2.15 -10.29
C ILE A 131 -1.07 -2.54 -10.55
N SER A 132 -0.83 -3.20 -11.66
CA SER A 132 0.45 -3.82 -11.91
C SER A 132 1.21 -3.18 -13.06
N PHE A 133 2.51 -3.04 -12.88
CA PHE A 133 3.43 -2.49 -13.88
C PHE A 133 4.53 -3.50 -14.16
N GLU A 134 4.66 -3.90 -15.42
CA GLU A 134 5.82 -4.65 -15.89
C GLU A 134 6.96 -3.67 -16.12
N ILE A 135 8.12 -3.93 -15.49
CA ILE A 135 9.28 -3.06 -15.55
C ILE A 135 10.52 -3.85 -16.01
N ASP A 136 11.36 -3.23 -16.83
CA ASP A 136 12.58 -3.87 -17.32
C ASP A 136 13.81 -3.52 -16.47
N SER A 137 13.95 -2.25 -16.11
CA SER A 137 14.97 -1.72 -15.22
C SER A 137 14.41 -0.60 -14.36
N ILE A 138 15.06 -0.33 -13.23
CA ILE A 138 14.86 0.87 -12.42
C ILE A 138 16.20 1.60 -12.45
N GLU A 139 16.19 2.76 -13.09
CA GLU A 139 17.37 3.59 -13.26
C GLU A 139 17.11 4.95 -12.61
N TYR A 140 18.16 5.59 -12.10
CA TYR A 140 18.13 6.98 -11.63
C TYR A 140 17.17 7.25 -10.45
N LEU A 141 17.48 6.67 -9.28
CA LEU A 141 16.84 7.03 -8.01
C LEU A 141 17.71 8.04 -7.23
N ASP A 142 17.95 9.19 -7.86
CA ASP A 142 18.77 10.27 -7.34
C ASP A 142 17.93 11.37 -6.64
N ASP A 143 18.59 12.48 -6.31
CA ASP A 143 17.96 13.62 -5.64
C ASP A 143 16.86 14.27 -6.49
N GLU A 144 16.97 14.24 -7.82
CA GLU A 144 15.94 14.77 -8.71
C GLU A 144 14.70 13.88 -8.69
N ALA A 145 14.88 12.56 -8.80
CA ALA A 145 13.78 11.61 -8.65
C ALA A 145 13.10 11.75 -7.27
N ARG A 146 13.90 11.96 -6.21
CA ARG A 146 13.37 12.19 -4.86
C ARG A 146 12.56 13.47 -4.80
N TYR A 147 13.07 14.57 -5.36
CA TYR A 147 12.35 15.85 -5.43
C TYR A 147 11.00 15.71 -6.14
N ILE A 148 10.97 15.04 -7.30
CA ILE A 148 9.74 14.81 -8.07
C ILE A 148 8.73 14.00 -7.24
N LEU A 149 9.19 12.96 -6.54
CA LEU A 149 8.33 12.14 -5.70
C LEU A 149 7.71 12.96 -4.55
N GLU A 150 8.52 13.73 -3.80
CA GLU A 150 8.02 14.55 -2.71
C GLU A 150 7.00 15.59 -3.23
N LYS A 151 7.28 16.22 -4.39
CA LYS A 151 6.33 17.13 -5.05
C LYS A 151 5.04 16.44 -5.49
N SER A 152 5.12 15.19 -5.93
CA SER A 152 3.94 14.39 -6.27
C SER A 152 3.06 14.11 -5.04
N TRP A 153 3.66 13.87 -3.87
CA TRP A 153 2.93 13.74 -2.61
C TRP A 153 2.33 15.06 -2.14
N GLU A 154 3.07 16.18 -2.25
CA GLU A 154 2.54 17.53 -1.98
C GLU A 154 1.32 17.84 -2.85
N GLN A 155 1.41 17.58 -4.16
CA GLN A 155 0.32 17.78 -5.10
C GLN A 155 -0.88 16.89 -4.75
N ALA A 156 -0.65 15.61 -4.40
CA ALA A 156 -1.71 14.71 -3.99
C ALA A 156 -2.43 15.21 -2.72
N TYR A 157 -1.69 15.77 -1.76
CA TYR A 157 -2.26 16.37 -0.55
C TYR A 157 -3.06 17.65 -0.87
N HIS A 158 -2.53 18.50 -1.74
CA HIS A 158 -3.22 19.71 -2.17
C HIS A 158 -4.54 19.39 -2.88
N LEU A 159 -4.54 18.43 -3.81
CA LEU A 159 -5.74 17.97 -4.51
C LEU A 159 -6.79 17.39 -3.54
N TYR A 160 -6.34 16.61 -2.56
CA TYR A 160 -7.22 16.12 -1.50
C TYR A 160 -7.89 17.27 -0.71
N LYS A 161 -7.17 18.34 -0.42
CA LYS A 161 -7.71 19.51 0.31
C LYS A 161 -8.64 20.38 -0.51
N LEU A 162 -8.44 20.45 -1.82
CA LEU A 162 -9.30 21.25 -2.72
C LEU A 162 -10.68 20.62 -2.93
N ASP A 163 -10.76 19.29 -2.96
CA ASP A 163 -12.01 18.58 -3.20
C ASP A 163 -12.09 17.31 -2.35
N ALA A 164 -12.99 17.31 -1.37
CA ALA A 164 -13.27 16.15 -0.53
C ALA A 164 -13.86 14.95 -1.32
N GLY A 165 -14.32 15.19 -2.56
CA GLY A 165 -14.72 14.17 -3.52
C GLY A 165 -13.55 13.49 -4.23
N SER A 166 -12.36 14.11 -4.25
CA SER A 166 -11.22 13.61 -5.01
C SER A 166 -10.75 12.24 -4.51
N GLY A 167 -10.64 11.30 -5.46
CA GLY A 167 -10.30 9.91 -5.18
C GLY A 167 -11.50 9.00 -4.82
N ASN A 168 -12.74 9.50 -4.77
CA ASN A 168 -13.93 8.66 -4.65
C ASN A 168 -14.09 7.75 -5.87
N LEU A 169 -14.54 6.51 -5.64
CA LEU A 169 -14.84 5.55 -6.72
C LEU A 169 -16.15 5.86 -7.46
N TYR A 170 -16.98 6.80 -6.99
CA TYR A 170 -18.30 7.11 -7.55
C TYR A 170 -18.28 8.19 -8.65
N ILE A 171 -17.10 8.68 -9.05
CA ILE A 171 -16.93 9.76 -10.05
C ILE A 171 -16.08 9.29 -11.25
N LEU A 172 -15.92 7.99 -11.44
CA LEU A 172 -15.35 7.37 -12.65
C LEU A 172 -16.29 6.27 -13.13
#